data_AF-A0A820LUW9-F1
#
_entry.id   AF-A0A820LUW9-F1
#
_cell.length_a   1.000
_cell.length_b   1.000
_cell.length_c   1.000
_cell.angle_alpha   90.00
_cell.angle_beta   90.00
_cell.angle_gamma   90.00
#
_symmetry.space_group_name_H-M   'P 1'
#
loop_
_entity.id
_entity.type
_entity.pdbx_description
1 polymer ?
#
loop_
_entity_poly.entity_id
_entity_poly.type
_entity_poly.pdbx_seq_one_letter_code
_entity_poly.pdbx_strand_id
1 'polypeptide(L)'
;MNNSSANNFESIQIDKIKNHILSSWGITYLVFGSIGTLLNLCVFTRRVHWSFSPCIPYLFASALATIPLMYVSILSRIGIGFQITPFYYIAILCKFQVYISNVSVSLVIWFMIGSCWDRYLSSSRNALTRRMSSLRNTRRTVLLITFFISVAYAQIFYCFEGNLTMAAAPCSPKNTQCSFIDTSLLFFIQFLTPPLMIFYFGINIYLNVRQLKHQRQILNISISQTTQTRNNQRTDRILLRMVFIQVTLLLICSLPVFAFRLYTTLTLTTTKSVVRRSVENLIFNVTLMIYYVEKICSFYIYTITSHHFRKILWKFITTICSANIIVPGN
;
A
#
# COMPACT_ATOMS: atom_id res chain seq x y z
N MET A 1 -44.45 6.60 20.63
CA MET A 1 -43.80 7.58 19.74
C MET A 1 -42.39 8.02 20.20
N ASN A 2 -41.96 7.77 21.45
CA ASN A 2 -40.66 8.26 21.96
C ASN A 2 -39.41 7.48 21.48
N ASN A 3 -39.53 6.22 21.08
CA ASN A 3 -38.35 5.42 20.68
C ASN A 3 -37.79 5.81 19.31
N SER A 4 -38.61 6.35 18.40
CA SER A 4 -38.14 6.76 17.06
C SER A 4 -37.30 8.03 17.11
N SER A 5 -37.70 9.02 17.92
CA SER A 5 -36.96 10.28 18.09
C SER A 5 -35.61 10.07 18.81
N ALA A 6 -35.57 9.21 19.83
CA ALA A 6 -34.32 8.86 20.52
C ALA A 6 -33.30 8.19 19.58
N ASN A 7 -33.74 7.19 18.81
CA ASN A 7 -32.88 6.51 17.83
C ASN A 7 -32.34 7.46 16.75
N ASN A 8 -33.16 8.42 16.31
CA ASN A 8 -32.73 9.42 15.34
C ASN A 8 -31.66 10.35 15.94
N PHE A 9 -31.82 10.79 17.19
CA PHE A 9 -30.84 11.63 17.86
C PHE A 9 -29.48 10.93 18.02
N GLU A 10 -29.47 9.66 18.46
CA GLU A 10 -28.25 8.86 18.58
C GLU A 10 -27.53 8.71 17.24
N SER A 11 -28.27 8.42 16.16
CA SER A 11 -27.69 8.27 14.82
C SER A 11 -26.98 9.56 14.35
N ILE A 12 -27.58 10.73 14.63
CA ILE A 12 -27.02 12.04 14.29
C ILE A 12 -25.72 12.29 15.07
N GLN A 13 -25.65 11.93 16.35
CA GLN A 13 -24.42 12.08 17.14
C GLN A 13 -23.28 11.21 16.61
N ILE A 14 -23.58 9.95 16.26
CA ILE A 14 -22.59 9.02 15.70
C ILE A 14 -22.05 9.55 14.36
N ASP A 15 -22.92 10.08 13.49
CA ASP A 15 -22.51 10.64 12.22
C ASP A 15 -21.66 11.90 12.37
N LYS A 16 -21.93 12.74 13.38
CA LYS A 16 -21.06 13.89 13.72
C LYS A 16 -19.66 13.44 14.15
N ILE A 17 -19.55 12.43 15.00
CA ILE A 17 -18.26 11.87 15.44
C ILE A 17 -17.49 11.32 14.24
N LYS A 18 -18.15 10.52 13.40
CA LYS A 18 -17.58 9.98 12.17
C LYS A 18 -17.01 11.09 11.29
N ASN A 19 -17.80 12.14 11.04
CA ASN A 19 -17.40 13.22 10.16
C ASN A 19 -16.19 14.00 10.71
N HIS A 20 -16.15 14.25 12.01
CA HIS A 20 -15.02 14.90 12.67
C HIS A 20 -13.73 14.06 12.58
N ILE A 21 -13.83 12.75 12.80
CA ILE A 21 -12.68 11.83 12.65
C ILE A 21 -12.19 11.84 11.19
N LEU A 22 -13.10 11.73 10.23
CA LEU A 22 -12.77 11.67 8.80
C LEU A 22 -12.08 12.93 8.29
N SER A 23 -12.54 14.12 8.69
CA SER A 23 -11.92 15.38 8.29
C SER A 23 -10.55 15.57 8.96
N SER A 24 -10.47 15.42 10.28
CA SER A 24 -9.23 15.64 11.05
C SER A 24 -8.12 14.66 10.68
N TRP A 25 -8.41 13.35 10.73
CA TRP A 25 -7.42 12.32 10.39
C TRP A 25 -7.13 12.30 8.88
N GLY A 26 -8.15 12.52 8.04
CA GLY A 26 -7.97 12.58 6.59
C GLY A 26 -6.98 13.68 6.17
N ILE A 27 -7.10 14.89 6.72
CA ILE A 27 -6.18 16.00 6.44
C ILE A 27 -4.76 15.64 6.89
N THR A 28 -4.62 15.08 8.10
CA THR A 28 -3.32 14.64 8.63
C THR A 28 -2.69 13.62 7.69
N TYR A 29 -3.45 12.62 7.27
CA TYR A 29 -3.00 11.57 6.37
C TYR A 29 -2.60 12.09 5.00
N LEU A 30 -3.35 13.06 4.47
CA LEU A 30 -3.03 13.71 3.21
C LEU A 30 -1.70 14.45 3.29
N VAL A 31 -1.45 15.24 4.35
CA VAL A 31 -0.20 15.99 4.53
C VAL A 31 0.99 15.05 4.69
N PHE A 32 0.95 14.15 5.68
CA PHE A 32 2.07 13.24 5.97
C PHE A 32 2.32 12.27 4.80
N GLY A 33 1.27 11.72 4.20
CA GLY A 33 1.43 10.81 3.09
C GLY A 33 1.93 11.49 1.81
N SER A 34 1.54 12.75 1.55
CA SER A 34 2.03 13.50 0.39
C SER A 34 3.52 13.76 0.54
N ILE A 35 3.96 14.23 1.71
CA ILE A 35 5.37 14.43 2.03
C ILE A 35 6.14 13.10 1.87
N GLY A 36 5.67 12.02 2.50
CA GLY A 36 6.32 10.71 2.41
C GLY A 36 6.42 10.19 0.98
N THR A 37 5.34 10.30 0.20
CA THR A 37 5.30 9.83 -1.18
C THR A 37 6.22 10.65 -2.09
N LEU A 38 6.21 11.98 -1.98
CA LEU A 38 7.10 12.87 -2.73
C LEU A 38 8.57 12.57 -2.42
N LEU A 39 8.92 12.41 -1.15
CA LEU A 39 10.29 12.07 -0.75
C LEU A 39 10.71 10.69 -1.27
N ASN A 40 9.82 9.68 -1.21
CA ASN A 40 10.06 8.38 -1.83
C ASN A 40 10.36 8.51 -3.34
N LEU A 41 9.55 9.27 -4.06
CA LEU A 41 9.74 9.48 -5.50
C LEU A 41 11.07 10.20 -5.79
N CYS A 42 11.39 11.25 -5.05
CA CYS A 42 12.66 11.97 -5.18
C CYS A 42 13.86 11.05 -4.95
N VAL A 43 13.83 10.22 -3.91
CA VAL A 43 14.90 9.26 -3.61
C VAL A 43 15.03 8.23 -4.73
N PHE A 44 13.92 7.66 -5.19
CA PHE A 44 13.95 6.60 -6.19
C PHE A 44 14.20 7.09 -7.62
N THR A 45 13.95 8.36 -7.95
CA THR A 45 14.18 8.91 -9.31
C THR A 45 15.67 9.05 -9.64
N ARG A 46 16.57 9.03 -8.65
CA ARG A 46 18.01 9.19 -8.88
C ARG A 46 18.58 8.03 -9.71
N ARG A 47 18.82 8.30 -11.00
CA ARG A 47 19.28 7.37 -12.06
C ARG A 47 20.48 6.50 -11.67
N VAL A 48 21.39 7.04 -10.87
CA VAL A 48 22.56 6.29 -10.34
C VAL A 48 22.12 4.98 -9.67
N HIS A 49 20.97 4.95 -8.99
CA HIS A 49 20.54 3.81 -8.21
C HIS A 49 19.87 2.72 -9.07
N TRP A 50 19.24 3.10 -10.18
CA TRP A 50 18.59 2.17 -11.10
C TRP A 50 19.61 1.19 -11.71
N SER A 51 20.84 1.63 -11.90
CA SER A 51 21.93 0.81 -12.40
C SER A 51 22.46 -0.21 -11.38
N PHE A 52 22.22 0.01 -10.08
CA PHE A 52 22.77 -0.86 -9.02
C PHE A 52 21.83 -1.99 -8.59
N SER A 53 20.51 -1.82 -8.70
CA SER A 53 19.57 -2.85 -8.25
C SER A 53 18.25 -2.87 -9.04
N PRO A 54 17.90 -4.01 -9.67
CA PRO A 54 16.62 -4.21 -10.36
C PRO A 54 15.39 -4.20 -9.44
N CYS A 55 15.58 -4.09 -8.12
CA CYS A 55 14.53 -3.95 -7.11
C CYS A 55 13.94 -2.53 -7.05
N ILE A 56 14.73 -1.51 -7.39
CA ILE A 56 14.34 -0.10 -7.23
C ILE A 56 13.16 0.32 -8.12
N PRO A 57 13.06 -0.11 -9.39
CA PRO A 57 11.90 0.20 -10.21
C PRO A 57 10.58 -0.32 -9.63
N TYR A 58 10.57 -1.44 -8.90
CA TYR A 58 9.37 -1.90 -8.20
C TYR A 58 8.98 -0.95 -7.06
N LEU A 59 9.94 -0.49 -6.25
CA LEU A 59 9.69 0.45 -5.16
C LEU A 59 9.25 1.82 -5.69
N PHE A 60 9.79 2.24 -6.84
CA PHE A 60 9.35 3.44 -7.55
C PHE A 60 7.92 3.31 -8.06
N ALA A 61 7.59 2.20 -8.74
CA ALA A 61 6.23 1.92 -9.20
C ALA A 61 5.23 1.83 -8.03
N SER A 62 5.66 1.27 -6.89
CA SER A 62 4.89 1.26 -5.64
C SER A 62 4.61 2.68 -5.13
N ALA A 63 5.62 3.55 -5.10
CA ALA A 63 5.43 4.96 -4.73
C ALA A 63 4.48 5.71 -5.69
N LEU A 64 4.57 5.45 -7.00
CA LEU A 64 3.65 6.02 -7.98
C LEU A 64 2.21 5.54 -7.78
N ALA A 65 2.01 4.26 -7.48
CA ALA A 65 0.68 3.70 -7.20
C ALA A 65 0.07 4.26 -5.90
N THR A 66 0.87 4.74 -4.96
CA THR A 66 0.37 5.40 -3.74
C THR A 66 -0.26 6.76 -4.02
N ILE A 67 0.13 7.48 -5.07
CA ILE A 67 -0.43 8.80 -5.43
C ILE A 67 -1.95 8.72 -5.66
N PRO A 68 -2.46 7.94 -6.63
CA PRO A 68 -3.91 7.85 -6.87
C PRO A 68 -4.66 7.31 -5.66
N LEU A 69 -4.07 6.37 -4.90
CA LEU A 69 -4.64 5.93 -3.63
C LEU A 69 -4.86 7.10 -2.67
N MET A 70 -3.84 7.94 -2.46
CA MET A 70 -3.92 9.07 -1.56
C MET A 70 -4.94 10.11 -2.03
N TYR A 71 -4.80 10.61 -3.25
CA TYR A 71 -5.66 11.69 -3.72
C TYR A 71 -7.10 11.23 -3.95
N VAL A 72 -7.34 10.05 -4.53
CA VAL A 72 -8.72 9.61 -4.80
C VAL A 72 -9.38 9.08 -3.52
N SER A 73 -8.67 8.27 -2.73
CA SER A 73 -9.29 7.60 -1.57
C SER A 73 -9.34 8.46 -0.33
N ILE A 74 -8.31 9.28 -0.05
CA ILE A 74 -8.31 10.12 1.16
C ILE A 74 -9.13 11.39 0.92
N LEU A 75 -9.02 12.05 -0.24
CA LEU A 75 -9.84 13.25 -0.51
C LEU A 75 -11.33 12.94 -0.50
N SER A 76 -11.75 11.81 -1.06
CA SER A 76 -13.15 11.40 -1.01
C SER A 76 -13.65 11.19 0.43
N ARG A 77 -12.80 10.68 1.33
CA ARG A 77 -13.12 10.53 2.75
C ARG A 77 -13.17 11.86 3.49
N ILE A 78 -12.24 12.77 3.19
CA ILE A 78 -12.29 14.16 3.70
C ILE A 78 -13.59 14.83 3.24
N GLY A 79 -13.99 14.63 1.98
CA GLY A 79 -15.26 15.12 1.44
C GLY A 79 -16.46 14.64 2.25
N ILE A 80 -16.53 13.36 2.61
CA ILE A 80 -17.56 12.82 3.52
C ILE A 80 -17.54 13.55 4.86
N GLY A 81 -16.35 13.79 5.43
CA GLY A 81 -16.19 14.52 6.68
C GLY A 81 -16.76 15.94 6.64
N PHE A 82 -16.67 16.61 5.48
CA PHE A 82 -17.28 17.93 5.24
C PHE A 82 -18.70 17.87 4.67
N GLN A 83 -19.32 16.67 4.61
CA GLN A 83 -20.63 16.45 4.01
C GLN A 83 -20.70 16.82 2.50
N ILE A 84 -19.54 16.95 1.85
CA ILE A 84 -19.41 17.16 0.40
C ILE A 84 -19.39 15.78 -0.26
N THR A 85 -20.49 15.38 -0.88
CA THR A 85 -20.71 13.99 -1.36
C THR A 85 -20.86 13.84 -2.88
N PRO A 86 -20.15 14.59 -3.75
CA PRO A 86 -20.30 14.45 -5.21
C PRO A 86 -19.97 13.04 -5.71
N PHE A 87 -19.04 12.36 -5.04
CA PHE A 87 -18.65 10.98 -5.34
C PHE A 87 -19.78 9.95 -5.15
N TYR A 88 -20.80 10.29 -4.35
CA TYR A 88 -21.86 9.36 -3.99
C TYR A 88 -23.16 9.57 -4.76
N TYR A 89 -23.39 10.80 -5.24
CA TYR A 89 -24.51 11.09 -6.12
C TYR A 89 -24.26 10.63 -7.55
N ILE A 90 -23.01 10.69 -8.01
CA ILE A 90 -22.64 10.31 -9.38
C ILE A 90 -22.12 8.87 -9.37
N ALA A 91 -22.95 7.92 -9.80
CA ALA A 91 -22.64 6.48 -9.79
C ALA A 91 -21.30 6.15 -10.49
N ILE A 92 -20.98 6.86 -11.57
CA ILE A 92 -19.72 6.70 -12.31
C ILE A 92 -18.51 7.09 -11.43
N LEU A 93 -18.58 8.20 -10.71
CA LEU A 93 -17.49 8.63 -9.82
C LEU A 93 -17.29 7.66 -8.65
N CYS A 94 -18.37 7.14 -8.07
CA CYS A 94 -18.29 6.09 -7.02
C CYS A 94 -17.56 4.85 -7.53
N LYS A 95 -17.90 4.36 -8.74
CA LYS A 95 -17.22 3.20 -9.36
C LYS A 95 -15.74 3.48 -9.61
N PHE A 96 -15.41 4.62 -10.22
CA PHE A 96 -14.01 4.99 -10.49
C PHE A 96 -13.20 5.15 -9.22
N GLN A 97 -13.77 5.78 -8.19
CA GLN A 97 -13.13 5.94 -6.89
C GLN A 97 -12.78 4.58 -6.31
N VAL A 98 -13.75 3.68 -6.17
CA VAL A 98 -13.54 2.35 -5.59
C VAL A 98 -12.57 1.52 -6.42
N TYR A 99 -12.66 1.60 -7.75
CA TYR A 99 -11.75 0.90 -8.67
C TYR A 99 -10.31 1.40 -8.49
N ILE A 100 -10.09 2.71 -8.60
CA ILE A 100 -8.76 3.31 -8.47
C ILE A 100 -8.18 3.00 -7.08
N SER A 101 -8.96 3.12 -6.01
CA SER A 101 -8.50 2.79 -4.66
C SER A 101 -8.02 1.34 -4.55
N ASN A 102 -8.83 0.36 -4.98
CA ASN A 102 -8.49 -1.06 -4.86
C ASN A 102 -7.34 -1.48 -5.76
N VAL A 103 -7.31 -0.98 -7.00
CA VAL A 103 -6.19 -1.22 -7.93
C VAL A 103 -4.92 -0.64 -7.34
N SER A 104 -4.91 0.62 -6.93
CA SER A 104 -3.73 1.32 -6.41
C SER A 104 -3.15 0.60 -5.19
N VAL A 105 -4.00 0.26 -4.22
CA VAL A 105 -3.62 -0.51 -3.03
C VAL A 105 -2.97 -1.83 -3.40
N SER A 106 -3.59 -2.57 -4.32
CA SER A 106 -3.10 -3.88 -4.75
C SER A 106 -1.78 -3.74 -5.48
N LEU A 107 -1.63 -2.76 -6.38
CA LEU A 107 -0.36 -2.48 -7.06
C LEU A 107 0.77 -2.18 -6.08
N VAL A 108 0.51 -1.35 -5.06
CA VAL A 108 1.49 -1.05 -4.01
C VAL A 108 2.03 -2.33 -3.38
N ILE A 109 1.13 -3.25 -2.99
CA ILE A 109 1.48 -4.53 -2.36
C ILE A 109 2.21 -5.46 -3.33
N TRP A 110 1.68 -5.65 -4.54
CA TRP A 110 2.24 -6.58 -5.53
C TRP A 110 3.59 -6.11 -6.07
N PHE A 111 3.84 -4.81 -6.15
CA PHE A 111 5.18 -4.29 -6.44
C PHE A 111 6.16 -4.54 -5.31
N MET A 112 5.74 -4.50 -4.03
CA MET A 112 6.61 -4.92 -2.93
C MET A 112 6.96 -6.41 -3.02
N ILE A 113 5.99 -7.28 -3.33
CA ILE A 113 6.25 -8.70 -3.60
C ILE A 113 7.24 -8.85 -4.77
N GLY A 114 7.03 -8.12 -5.87
CA GLY A 114 7.94 -8.11 -7.01
C GLY A 114 9.37 -7.71 -6.62
N SER A 115 9.50 -6.77 -5.69
CA SER A 115 10.79 -6.36 -5.13
C SER A 115 11.47 -7.49 -4.33
N CYS A 116 10.70 -8.27 -3.57
CA CYS A 116 11.19 -9.46 -2.84
C CYS A 116 11.57 -10.59 -3.80
N TRP A 117 10.75 -10.84 -4.81
CA TRP A 117 11.04 -11.83 -5.84
C TRP A 117 12.35 -11.50 -6.57
N ASP A 118 12.51 -10.26 -7.03
CA ASP A 118 13.75 -9.84 -7.70
C ASP A 118 14.99 -10.05 -6.82
N ARG A 119 14.89 -9.78 -5.51
CA ARG A 119 15.99 -10.07 -4.58
C ARG A 119 16.23 -11.55 -4.37
N TYR A 120 15.17 -12.35 -4.29
CA TYR A 120 15.31 -13.80 -4.27
C TYR A 120 16.11 -14.28 -5.48
N LEU A 121 15.75 -13.82 -6.69
CA LEU A 121 16.46 -14.15 -7.93
C LEU A 121 17.93 -13.71 -7.88
N SER A 122 18.20 -12.48 -7.42
CA SER A 122 19.55 -11.93 -7.30
C SER A 122 20.42 -12.71 -6.29
N SER A 123 19.81 -13.17 -5.19
CA SER A 123 20.48 -13.95 -4.15
C SER A 123 20.76 -15.40 -4.54
N SER A 124 20.11 -15.92 -5.58
CA SER A 124 20.22 -17.32 -5.99
C SER A 124 21.64 -17.67 -6.44
N ARG A 125 22.07 -18.90 -6.12
CA ARG A 125 23.37 -19.44 -6.54
C ARG A 125 23.41 -19.75 -8.03
N ASN A 126 22.26 -20.09 -8.62
CA ASN A 126 22.18 -20.45 -10.02
C ASN A 126 22.31 -19.18 -10.89
N ALA A 127 23.33 -19.15 -11.75
CA ALA A 127 23.60 -18.03 -12.64
C ALA A 127 22.43 -17.76 -13.61
N LEU A 128 21.71 -18.80 -14.04
CA LEU A 128 20.52 -18.65 -14.89
C LEU A 128 19.39 -17.94 -14.15
N THR A 129 19.13 -18.34 -12.90
CA THR A 129 18.14 -17.70 -12.03
C THR A 129 18.51 -16.24 -11.75
N ARG A 130 19.78 -15.96 -11.46
CA ARG A 130 20.27 -14.61 -11.23
C ARG A 130 20.14 -13.73 -12.47
N ARG A 131 20.36 -14.27 -13.67
CA ARG A 131 20.20 -13.54 -14.94
C ARG A 131 18.76 -13.06 -15.16
N MET A 132 17.77 -13.70 -14.53
CA MET A 132 16.37 -13.24 -14.61
C MET A 132 16.15 -11.91 -13.89
N SER A 133 16.97 -11.59 -12.87
CA SER A 133 16.99 -10.29 -12.18
C SER A 133 17.68 -9.26 -13.08
N SER A 134 16.92 -8.75 -14.06
CA SER A 134 17.38 -7.76 -15.02
C SER A 134 16.36 -6.63 -15.14
N LEU A 135 16.83 -5.41 -15.41
CA LEU A 135 15.95 -4.23 -15.56
C LEU A 135 14.88 -4.41 -16.64
N ARG A 136 15.21 -5.12 -17.74
CA ARG A 136 14.26 -5.42 -18.82
C ARG A 136 13.14 -6.33 -18.30
N ASN A 137 13.46 -7.36 -17.53
CA ASN A 137 12.47 -8.25 -16.95
C ASN A 137 11.65 -7.54 -15.88
N THR A 138 12.27 -6.74 -15.01
CA THR A 138 11.55 -5.92 -14.02
C THR A 138 10.49 -5.04 -14.67
N ARG A 139 10.83 -4.32 -15.75
CA ARG A 139 9.86 -3.49 -16.47
C ARG A 139 8.69 -4.30 -17.03
N ARG A 140 8.97 -5.47 -17.62
CA ARG A 140 7.94 -6.38 -18.12
C ARG A 140 7.06 -6.88 -16.99
N THR A 141 7.64 -7.29 -15.87
CA THR A 141 6.89 -7.76 -14.68
C THR A 141 6.02 -6.66 -14.09
N VAL A 142 6.51 -5.43 -13.98
CA VAL A 142 5.70 -4.28 -13.52
C VAL A 142 4.48 -4.07 -14.43
N LEU A 143 4.67 -4.10 -15.74
CA LEU A 143 3.57 -3.97 -16.70
C LEU A 143 2.56 -5.13 -16.59
N LEU A 144 3.05 -6.36 -16.48
CA LEU A 144 2.19 -7.54 -16.30
C LEU A 144 1.39 -7.47 -14.99
N ILE A 145 2.04 -7.17 -13.86
CA ILE A 145 1.37 -6.99 -12.57
C ILE A 145 0.30 -5.91 -12.68
N THR A 146 0.62 -4.78 -13.33
CA THR A 146 -0.33 -3.67 -13.51
C THR A 146 -1.55 -4.13 -14.28
N PHE A 147 -1.33 -4.78 -15.42
CA PHE A 147 -2.39 -5.30 -16.26
C PHE A 147 -3.27 -6.31 -15.53
N PHE A 148 -2.67 -7.34 -14.91
CA PHE A 148 -3.41 -8.38 -14.20
C PHE A 148 -4.24 -7.82 -13.05
N ILE A 149 -3.69 -6.91 -12.24
CA ILE A 149 -4.42 -6.29 -11.13
C ILE A 149 -5.55 -5.39 -11.64
N SER A 150 -5.32 -4.60 -12.69
CA SER A 150 -6.39 -3.80 -13.30
C SER A 150 -7.55 -4.66 -13.81
N VAL A 151 -7.25 -5.75 -14.52
CA VAL A 151 -8.28 -6.69 -15.01
C VAL A 151 -8.99 -7.39 -13.85
N ALA A 152 -8.24 -7.84 -12.83
CA ALA A 152 -8.81 -8.50 -11.65
C ALA A 152 -9.72 -7.61 -10.78
N TYR A 153 -9.71 -6.29 -11.00
CA TYR A 153 -10.62 -5.33 -10.37
C TYR A 153 -11.66 -4.74 -11.32
N ALA A 154 -11.66 -5.13 -12.60
CA ALA A 154 -12.60 -4.63 -13.60
C ALA A 154 -14.07 -4.90 -13.22
N GLN A 155 -14.32 -5.91 -12.38
CA GLN A 155 -15.67 -6.20 -11.89
C GLN A 155 -16.33 -5.07 -11.12
N ILE A 156 -15.54 -4.16 -10.53
CA ILE A 156 -16.08 -3.02 -9.78
C ILE A 156 -17.04 -2.19 -10.64
N PHE A 157 -16.77 -2.04 -11.95
CA PHE A 157 -17.62 -1.27 -12.85
C PHE A 157 -19.04 -1.83 -13.03
N TYR A 158 -19.22 -3.14 -12.89
CA TYR A 158 -20.54 -3.79 -13.00
C TYR A 158 -21.16 -4.20 -11.66
N CYS A 159 -20.33 -4.36 -10.62
CA CYS A 159 -20.77 -4.85 -9.30
C CYS A 159 -21.10 -3.76 -8.29
N PHE A 160 -20.57 -2.55 -8.44
CA PHE A 160 -20.81 -1.46 -7.50
C PHE A 160 -21.89 -0.51 -8.02
N GLU A 161 -22.66 0.05 -7.09
CA GLU A 161 -23.67 1.05 -7.40
C GLU A 161 -23.67 2.14 -6.32
N GLY A 162 -23.95 3.37 -6.75
CA GLY A 162 -24.08 4.52 -5.86
C GLY A 162 -25.52 4.68 -5.38
N ASN A 163 -25.71 5.42 -4.28
CA ASN A 163 -27.02 5.84 -3.77
C ASN A 163 -27.96 4.69 -3.35
N LEU A 164 -27.39 3.60 -2.83
CA LEU A 164 -28.17 2.51 -2.22
C LEU A 164 -28.64 2.91 -0.82
N THR A 165 -29.92 3.24 -0.67
CA THR A 165 -30.56 3.66 0.60
C THR A 165 -30.48 2.62 1.72
N MET A 166 -30.18 1.37 1.38
CA MET A 166 -30.11 0.23 2.30
C MET A 166 -28.68 -0.16 2.69
N ALA A 167 -27.65 0.45 2.11
CA ALA A 167 -26.26 0.07 2.33
C ALA A 167 -25.60 0.85 3.48
N ALA A 168 -24.64 0.22 4.17
CA ALA A 168 -23.85 0.86 5.23
C ALA A 168 -22.94 1.99 4.71
N ALA A 169 -22.59 1.94 3.41
CA ALA A 169 -21.83 2.97 2.72
C ALA A 169 -22.53 3.36 1.40
N PRO A 170 -22.51 4.65 1.04
CA PRO A 170 -23.23 5.16 -0.14
C PRO A 170 -22.70 4.65 -1.50
N CYS A 171 -21.55 3.97 -1.52
CA CYS A 171 -21.02 3.25 -2.67
C CYS A 171 -20.71 1.82 -2.23
N SER A 172 -21.55 0.86 -2.60
CA SER A 172 -21.51 -0.52 -2.10
C SER A 172 -21.79 -1.55 -3.21
N PRO A 173 -21.44 -2.83 -3.02
CA PRO A 173 -21.82 -3.89 -3.94
C PRO A 173 -23.35 -4.00 -4.05
N LYS A 174 -23.87 -4.13 -5.27
CA LYS A 174 -25.32 -4.17 -5.53
C LYS A 174 -26.00 -5.42 -4.96
N ASN A 175 -25.33 -6.58 -5.06
CA ASN A 175 -25.88 -7.89 -4.71
C ASN A 175 -24.92 -8.68 -3.82
N THR A 176 -25.43 -9.71 -3.13
CA THR A 176 -24.65 -10.67 -2.32
C THR A 176 -23.49 -11.29 -3.10
N GLN A 177 -23.73 -11.69 -4.36
CA GLN A 177 -22.71 -12.27 -5.24
C GLN A 177 -21.53 -11.30 -5.48
N CYS A 178 -21.84 -10.02 -5.74
CA CYS A 178 -20.84 -8.99 -5.93
C CYS A 178 -20.05 -8.72 -4.64
N SER A 179 -20.74 -8.70 -3.48
CA SER A 179 -20.08 -8.56 -2.17
C SER A 179 -19.16 -9.73 -1.88
N PHE A 180 -19.57 -10.96 -2.23
CA PHE A 180 -18.77 -12.15 -2.07
C PHE A 180 -17.52 -12.10 -2.97
N ILE A 181 -17.66 -11.80 -4.26
CA ILE A 181 -16.54 -11.65 -5.20
C ILE A 181 -15.54 -10.59 -4.71
N ASP A 182 -16.02 -9.41 -4.32
CA ASP A 182 -15.18 -8.31 -3.79
C ASP A 182 -14.42 -8.75 -2.53
N THR A 183 -15.11 -9.40 -1.59
CA THR A 183 -14.51 -9.91 -0.34
C THR A 183 -13.51 -11.03 -0.62
N SER A 184 -13.80 -11.93 -1.55
CA SER A 184 -12.87 -13.00 -1.95
C SER A 184 -11.61 -12.43 -2.60
N LEU A 185 -11.73 -11.44 -3.48
CA LEU A 185 -10.57 -10.81 -4.10
C LEU A 185 -9.73 -10.04 -3.08
N LEU A 186 -10.36 -9.30 -2.17
CA LEU A 186 -9.67 -8.68 -1.04
C LEU A 186 -8.88 -9.75 -0.23
N PHE A 187 -9.52 -10.87 0.09
CA PHE A 187 -8.90 -11.96 0.83
C PHE A 187 -7.70 -12.56 0.11
N PHE A 188 -7.86 -13.00 -1.13
CA PHE A 188 -6.77 -13.67 -1.86
C PHE A 188 -5.69 -12.68 -2.29
N ILE A 189 -6.05 -11.58 -2.95
CA ILE A 189 -5.09 -10.66 -3.58
C ILE A 189 -4.34 -9.81 -2.55
N GLN A 190 -4.99 -9.41 -1.45
CA GLN A 190 -4.40 -8.45 -0.51
C GLN A 190 -4.04 -9.05 0.85
N PHE A 191 -4.86 -9.98 1.38
CA PHE A 191 -4.67 -10.49 2.74
C PHE A 191 -3.84 -11.78 2.81
N LEU A 192 -4.16 -12.79 2.00
CA LEU A 192 -3.57 -14.12 2.11
C LEU A 192 -2.29 -14.27 1.27
N THR A 193 -2.34 -13.94 -0.02
CA THR A 193 -1.22 -14.19 -0.94
C THR A 193 0.03 -13.35 -0.61
N PRO A 194 -0.06 -12.02 -0.35
CA PRO A 194 1.14 -11.21 -0.14
C PRO A 194 2.01 -11.65 1.04
N PRO A 195 1.48 -11.92 2.24
CA PRO A 195 2.29 -12.41 3.35
C PRO A 195 2.91 -13.77 3.08
N LEU A 196 2.17 -14.70 2.46
CA LEU A 196 2.69 -16.03 2.12
C LEU A 196 3.85 -15.95 1.13
N MET A 197 3.71 -15.14 0.07
CA MET A 197 4.78 -14.96 -0.91
C MET A 197 6.00 -14.27 -0.30
N ILE A 198 5.81 -13.24 0.51
CA ILE A 198 6.94 -12.52 1.13
C ILE A 198 7.63 -13.38 2.18
N PHE A 199 6.87 -14.17 2.95
CA PHE A 199 7.44 -15.14 3.88
C PHE A 199 8.26 -16.20 3.13
N TYR A 200 7.70 -16.77 2.06
CA TYR A 200 8.39 -17.73 1.21
C TYR A 200 9.69 -17.15 0.61
N PHE A 201 9.63 -15.98 -0.03
CA PHE A 201 10.83 -15.33 -0.57
C PHE A 201 11.81 -14.93 0.52
N GLY A 202 11.33 -14.48 1.68
CA GLY A 202 12.15 -14.11 2.83
C GLY A 202 13.00 -15.27 3.36
N ILE A 203 12.39 -16.45 3.52
CA ILE A 203 13.09 -17.68 3.92
C ILE A 203 14.14 -18.05 2.87
N ASN A 204 13.76 -18.07 1.59
CA ASN A 204 14.68 -18.45 0.52
C ASN A 204 15.88 -17.49 0.41
N ILE A 205 15.65 -16.17 0.54
CA ILE A 205 16.73 -15.18 0.58
C ILE A 205 17.65 -15.46 1.78
N TYR A 206 17.08 -15.73 2.96
CA TYR A 206 17.86 -16.04 4.15
C TYR A 206 18.74 -17.28 3.96
N LEU A 207 18.19 -18.37 3.41
CA LEU A 207 18.92 -19.60 3.13
C LEU A 207 20.06 -19.36 2.13
N ASN A 208 19.78 -18.68 1.01
CA ASN A 208 20.78 -18.34 -0.01
C ASN A 208 21.93 -17.51 0.58
N VAL A 209 21.62 -16.49 1.39
CA VAL A 209 22.63 -15.63 2.03
C VAL A 209 23.48 -16.42 3.03
N ARG A 210 22.89 -17.35 3.79
CA ARG A 210 23.62 -18.19 4.74
C ARG A 210 24.60 -19.13 4.03
N GLN A 211 24.16 -19.77 2.95
CA GLN A 211 24.99 -20.67 2.16
C GLN A 211 26.17 -19.94 1.50
N LEU A 212 25.93 -18.74 0.95
CA LEU A 212 26.99 -17.90 0.38
C LEU A 212 28.04 -17.50 1.41
N LYS A 213 27.63 -17.25 2.67
CA LYS A 213 28.57 -16.99 3.77
C LYS A 213 29.43 -18.21 4.07
N HIS A 214 28.81 -19.39 4.18
CA HIS A 214 29.51 -20.63 4.50
C HIS A 214 30.56 -21.00 3.44
N GLN A 215 30.21 -20.89 2.15
CA GLN A 215 31.16 -21.19 1.06
C GLN A 215 32.35 -20.22 1.05
N ARG A 216 32.14 -18.94 1.37
CA ARG A 216 33.23 -17.96 1.44
C ARG A 216 34.17 -18.21 2.61
N GLN A 217 33.66 -18.72 3.73
CA GLN A 217 34.49 -19.10 4.87
C GLN A 217 35.39 -20.30 4.52
N ILE A 218 34.89 -21.25 3.73
CA ILE A 218 35.67 -22.43 3.32
C ILE A 218 36.75 -22.07 2.29
N LEU A 219 36.43 -21.22 1.31
CA LEU A 219 37.31 -21.00 0.17
C LEU A 219 38.45 -19.98 0.41
N ASN A 220 38.56 -19.33 1.58
CA ASN A 220 39.59 -18.32 1.91
C ASN A 220 39.86 -17.30 0.76
N ILE A 221 38.83 -16.97 -0.04
CA ILE A 221 39.01 -16.15 -1.24
C ILE A 221 39.40 -14.72 -0.83
N SER A 222 40.48 -14.26 -1.44
CA SER A 222 41.23 -13.03 -1.19
C SER A 222 40.39 -11.75 -1.15
N ILE A 223 40.88 -10.82 -0.34
CA ILE A 223 40.20 -9.65 0.24
C ILE A 223 39.64 -8.66 -0.82
N SER A 224 40.16 -8.64 -2.05
CA SER A 224 39.88 -7.57 -3.03
C SER A 224 38.52 -7.66 -3.77
N GLN A 225 37.89 -8.83 -3.91
CA GLN A 225 36.53 -8.97 -4.47
C GLN A 225 35.42 -8.95 -3.39
N THR A 226 35.80 -8.82 -2.12
CA THR A 226 34.88 -9.00 -0.99
C THR A 226 34.12 -7.72 -0.60
N THR A 227 34.65 -6.52 -0.85
CA THR A 227 34.04 -5.25 -0.42
C THR A 227 32.72 -4.94 -1.15
N GLN A 228 32.67 -5.09 -2.48
CA GLN A 228 31.46 -4.81 -3.26
C GLN A 228 30.35 -5.83 -2.96
N THR A 229 30.71 -7.11 -2.84
CA THR A 229 29.74 -8.17 -2.52
C THR A 229 29.27 -8.13 -1.06
N ARG A 230 30.11 -7.71 -0.11
CA ARG A 230 29.75 -7.54 1.31
C ARG A 230 28.84 -6.34 1.52
N ASN A 231 29.03 -5.25 0.76
CA ASN A 231 28.15 -4.10 0.77
C ASN A 231 26.76 -4.45 0.21
N ASN A 232 26.68 -5.18 -0.91
CA ASN A 232 25.40 -5.64 -1.46
C ASN A 232 24.63 -6.52 -0.46
N GLN A 233 25.30 -7.47 0.21
CA GLN A 233 24.66 -8.33 1.23
C GLN A 233 24.14 -7.58 2.46
N ARG A 234 24.77 -6.48 2.86
CA ARG A 234 24.26 -5.63 3.94
C ARG A 234 23.01 -4.89 3.48
N THR A 235 23.04 -4.33 2.28
CA THR A 235 21.89 -3.65 1.66
C THR A 235 20.71 -4.59 1.51
N ASP A 236 20.93 -5.83 1.05
CA ASP A 236 19.87 -6.83 0.91
C ASP A 236 19.19 -7.18 2.24
N ARG A 237 19.98 -7.34 3.32
CA ARG A 237 19.43 -7.62 4.66
C ARG A 237 18.65 -6.44 5.23
N ILE A 238 19.16 -5.22 5.07
CA ILE A 238 18.46 -4.00 5.51
C ILE A 238 17.12 -3.89 4.78
N LEU A 239 17.15 -4.06 3.47
CA LEU A 239 15.96 -3.94 2.68
C LEU A 239 14.99 -5.11 2.88
N LEU A 240 15.45 -6.32 3.22
CA LEU A 240 14.57 -7.44 3.59
C LEU A 240 13.89 -7.16 4.93
N ARG A 241 14.63 -6.64 5.92
CA ARG A 241 14.07 -6.21 7.21
C ARG A 241 13.00 -5.13 7.01
N MET A 242 13.26 -4.18 6.11
CA MET A 242 12.32 -3.12 5.75
C MET A 242 11.01 -3.69 5.19
N VAL A 243 11.08 -4.59 4.21
CA VAL A 243 9.88 -5.20 3.62
C VAL A 243 9.16 -6.08 4.65
N PHE A 244 9.89 -6.80 5.51
CA PHE A 244 9.27 -7.61 6.56
C PHE A 244 8.47 -6.76 7.55
N ILE A 245 9.03 -5.65 8.05
CA ILE A 245 8.33 -4.71 8.93
C ILE A 245 7.06 -4.19 8.25
N GLN A 246 7.18 -3.85 6.96
CA GLN A 246 6.05 -3.34 6.19
C GLN A 246 4.93 -4.37 6.02
N VAL A 247 5.25 -5.65 5.77
CA VAL A 247 4.25 -6.71 5.67
C VAL A 247 3.59 -6.98 7.01
N THR A 248 4.35 -6.97 8.10
CA THR A 248 3.77 -7.12 9.44
C THR A 248 2.79 -5.99 9.73
N LEU A 249 3.15 -4.74 9.39
CA LEU A 249 2.25 -3.61 9.54
C LEU A 249 1.02 -3.74 8.62
N LEU A 250 1.20 -4.19 7.38
CA LEU A 250 0.12 -4.44 6.43
C LEU A 250 -0.87 -5.46 6.99
N LEU A 251 -0.40 -6.57 7.57
CA LEU A 251 -1.23 -7.60 8.19
C LEU A 251 -2.06 -7.03 9.35
N ILE A 252 -1.40 -6.31 10.27
CA ILE A 252 -2.06 -5.71 11.43
C ILE A 252 -3.11 -4.68 11.01
N CYS A 253 -2.79 -3.82 10.04
CA CYS A 253 -3.68 -2.77 9.56
C CYS A 253 -4.80 -3.29 8.63
N SER A 254 -4.60 -4.42 7.94
CA SER A 254 -5.59 -4.99 6.99
C SER A 254 -6.59 -5.93 7.65
N LEU A 255 -6.21 -6.59 8.74
CA LEU A 255 -7.08 -7.53 9.45
C LEU A 255 -8.44 -6.90 9.87
N PRO A 256 -8.48 -5.68 10.45
CA PRO A 256 -9.76 -5.06 10.84
C PRO A 256 -10.68 -4.80 9.65
N VAL A 257 -10.13 -4.35 8.51
CA VAL A 257 -10.93 -4.13 7.29
C VAL A 257 -11.45 -5.44 6.72
N PHE A 258 -10.61 -6.49 6.67
CA PHE A 258 -11.03 -7.79 6.20
C PHE A 258 -12.15 -8.37 7.07
N ALA A 259 -11.98 -8.35 8.40
CA ALA A 259 -12.98 -8.81 9.35
C ALA A 259 -14.31 -8.05 9.18
N PHE A 260 -14.25 -6.73 9.04
CA PHE A 260 -15.44 -5.91 8.82
C PHE A 260 -16.12 -6.22 7.48
N ARG A 261 -15.35 -6.37 6.39
CA ARG A 261 -15.89 -6.73 5.06
C ARG A 261 -16.59 -8.09 5.09
N LEU A 262 -15.97 -9.08 5.73
CA LEU A 262 -16.59 -10.39 5.93
C LEU A 262 -17.90 -10.28 6.70
N TYR A 263 -17.92 -9.53 7.81
CA TYR A 263 -19.13 -9.25 8.58
C TYR A 263 -20.22 -8.59 7.73
N THR A 264 -19.89 -7.58 6.92
CA THR A 264 -20.88 -6.91 6.06
C THR A 264 -21.44 -7.83 4.97
N THR A 265 -20.61 -8.72 4.41
CA THR A 265 -21.04 -9.69 3.42
C THR A 265 -21.98 -10.73 4.02
N LEU A 266 -21.69 -11.22 5.23
CA LEU A 266 -22.53 -12.20 5.94
C LEU A 266 -23.86 -11.59 6.42
N THR A 267 -23.88 -10.30 6.74
CA THR A 267 -25.07 -9.60 7.27
C THR A 267 -25.83 -8.79 6.21
N LEU A 268 -25.56 -9.01 4.92
CA LEU A 268 -26.13 -8.20 3.84
C LEU A 268 -27.65 -8.34 3.73
N THR A 269 -28.19 -9.53 4.02
CA THR A 269 -29.64 -9.83 3.97
C THR A 269 -30.36 -9.49 5.28
N THR A 270 -29.63 -9.13 6.33
CA THR A 270 -30.22 -8.81 7.63
C THR A 270 -30.75 -7.38 7.65
N THR A 271 -32.00 -7.18 8.08
CA THR A 271 -32.56 -5.85 8.30
C THR A 271 -31.88 -5.17 9.48
N LYS A 272 -31.28 -3.99 9.26
CA LYS A 272 -30.52 -3.24 10.27
C LYS A 272 -31.25 -1.96 10.66
N SER A 273 -31.29 -1.65 11.96
CA SER A 273 -31.80 -0.38 12.49
C SER A 273 -30.94 0.80 12.03
N VAL A 274 -31.51 2.02 12.03
CA VAL A 274 -30.81 3.26 11.65
C VAL A 274 -29.53 3.45 12.48
N VAL A 275 -29.63 3.30 13.81
CA VAL A 275 -28.50 3.41 14.73
C VAL A 275 -27.40 2.39 14.38
N ARG A 276 -27.77 1.13 14.14
CA ARG A 276 -26.81 0.08 13.76
C ARG A 276 -26.09 0.43 12.45
N ARG A 277 -26.78 0.99 11.47
CA ARG A 277 -26.14 1.44 10.20
C ARG A 277 -25.15 2.57 10.44
N SER A 278 -25.48 3.55 11.28
CA SER A 278 -24.55 4.64 11.63
C SER A 278 -23.31 4.11 12.35
N VAL A 279 -23.46 3.16 13.29
CA VAL A 279 -22.32 2.50 13.97
C VAL A 279 -21.47 1.72 12.99
N GLU A 280 -22.08 0.90 12.13
CA GLU A 280 -21.34 0.12 11.12
C GLU A 280 -20.59 1.05 10.15
N ASN A 281 -21.19 2.16 9.74
CA ASN A 281 -20.53 3.15 8.88
C ASN A 281 -19.34 3.83 9.60
N LEU A 282 -19.47 4.15 10.90
CA LEU A 282 -18.36 4.65 11.70
C LEU A 282 -17.22 3.62 11.75
N ILE A 283 -17.51 2.37 12.11
CA ILE A 283 -16.51 1.28 12.20
C ILE A 283 -15.82 1.07 10.84
N PHE A 284 -16.57 1.07 9.74
CA PHE A 284 -16.03 0.94 8.39
C PHE A 284 -15.01 2.05 8.08
N ASN A 285 -15.36 3.30 8.37
CA ASN A 285 -14.48 4.43 8.09
C ASN A 285 -13.23 4.42 8.99
N VAL A 286 -13.37 4.06 10.26
CA VAL A 286 -12.23 3.92 11.18
C VAL A 286 -11.29 2.81 10.73
N THR A 287 -11.82 1.62 10.42
CA THR A 287 -11.00 0.51 9.92
C THR A 287 -10.32 0.84 8.59
N LEU A 288 -11.00 1.53 7.68
CA LEU A 288 -10.37 2.03 6.45
C LEU A 288 -9.26 3.05 6.71
N MET A 289 -9.40 3.94 7.68
CA MET A 289 -8.32 4.86 8.05
C MET A 289 -7.12 4.09 8.59
N ILE A 290 -7.34 3.14 9.51
CA ILE A 290 -6.28 2.25 10.01
C ILE A 290 -5.57 1.53 8.86
N TYR A 291 -6.33 1.09 7.86
CA TYR A 291 -5.79 0.42 6.67
C TYR A 291 -4.84 1.32 5.84
N TYR A 292 -5.14 2.61 5.73
CA TYR A 292 -4.27 3.55 5.00
C TYR A 292 -2.99 3.93 5.76
N VAL A 293 -2.91 3.70 7.08
CA VAL A 293 -1.73 4.02 7.90
C VAL A 293 -0.46 3.38 7.33
N GLU A 294 -0.50 2.10 6.95
CA GLU A 294 0.70 1.41 6.44
C GLU A 294 1.25 2.05 5.16
N LYS A 295 0.36 2.55 4.29
CA LYS A 295 0.73 3.19 3.02
C LYS A 295 1.38 4.56 3.25
N ILE A 296 0.82 5.34 4.17
CA ILE A 296 1.33 6.65 4.58
C ILE A 296 2.67 6.51 5.31
N CYS A 297 2.79 5.50 6.17
CA CYS A 297 3.98 5.25 6.99
C CYS A 297 5.13 4.64 6.20
N SER A 298 4.91 4.15 4.97
CA SER A 298 5.92 3.44 4.16
C SER A 298 7.26 4.20 4.05
N PHE A 299 7.24 5.49 3.68
CA PHE A 299 8.45 6.34 3.66
C PHE A 299 9.15 6.43 5.02
N TYR A 300 8.38 6.64 6.08
CA TYR A 300 8.91 6.81 7.42
C TYR A 300 9.57 5.51 7.92
N ILE A 301 8.94 4.36 7.63
CA ILE A 301 9.51 3.03 7.89
C ILE A 301 10.82 2.85 7.13
N TYR A 302 10.87 3.24 5.86
CA TYR A 302 12.09 3.14 5.04
C TYR A 302 13.22 3.99 5.62
N THR A 303 12.88 5.21 6.05
CA THR A 303 13.81 6.16 6.64
C THR A 303 14.33 5.68 7.99
N ILE A 304 13.48 5.16 8.87
CA ILE A 304 13.89 4.68 10.19
C ILE A 304 14.72 3.39 10.07
N THR A 305 14.30 2.47 9.19
CA THR A 305 14.90 1.13 9.09
C THR A 305 16.25 1.14 8.36
N SER A 306 16.43 2.04 7.39
CA SER A 306 17.60 2.02 6.52
C SER A 306 18.51 3.22 6.73
N HIS A 307 19.68 2.98 7.33
CA HIS A 307 20.77 3.98 7.39
C HIS A 307 21.19 4.44 5.98
N HIS A 308 21.14 3.53 5.00
CA HIS A 308 21.46 3.87 3.61
C HIS A 308 20.45 4.89 3.05
N PHE A 309 19.16 4.68 3.31
CA PHE A 309 18.10 5.60 2.89
C PHE A 309 18.26 6.97 3.56
N ARG A 310 18.56 7.02 4.87
CA ARG A 310 18.87 8.27 5.57
C ARG A 310 20.05 9.00 4.95
N LYS A 311 21.16 8.31 4.67
CA LYS A 311 22.34 8.94 4.05
C LYS A 311 22.01 9.54 2.68
N ILE A 312 21.18 8.86 1.89
CA ILE A 312 20.73 9.36 0.59
C ILE A 312 19.83 10.59 0.75
N LEU A 313 18.86 10.52 1.67
CA LEU A 313 17.95 11.62 1.97
C LEU A 313 18.73 12.85 2.45
N TRP A 314 19.66 12.67 3.39
CA TRP A 314 20.54 13.74 3.87
C TRP A 314 21.37 14.34 2.73
N LYS A 315 21.99 13.51 1.88
CA LYS A 315 22.74 14.01 0.72
C LYS A 315 21.84 14.78 -0.24
N PHE A 316 20.57 14.37 -0.40
CA PHE A 316 19.61 15.09 -1.24
C PHE A 316 19.26 16.45 -0.65
N ILE A 317 18.91 16.50 0.63
CA ILE A 317 18.61 17.74 1.36
C ILE A 317 19.81 18.69 1.30
N THR A 318 21.02 18.20 1.59
CA THR A 318 22.22 19.05 1.56
C THR A 318 22.51 19.58 0.16
N THR A 319 22.26 18.80 -0.90
CA THR A 319 22.45 19.26 -2.29
C THR A 319 21.47 20.37 -2.65
N ILE A 320 20.20 20.26 -2.25
CA ILE A 320 19.19 21.31 -2.48
C ILE A 320 19.54 22.57 -1.68
N CYS A 321 19.88 22.42 -0.41
CA CYS A 321 20.29 23.54 0.44
C CYS A 321 21.54 24.24 -0.13
N SER A 322 22.53 23.49 -0.66
CA SER A 322 23.71 24.09 -1.27
C SER A 322 23.44 24.73 -2.63
N ALA A 323 22.50 24.21 -3.43
CA ALA A 323 22.16 24.77 -4.73
C ALA A 323 21.45 26.13 -4.62
N ASN A 324 20.75 26.39 -3.50
CA ASN A 324 20.11 27.67 -3.23
C ASN A 324 21.04 28.74 -2.64
N ILE A 325 22.32 28.43 -2.40
CA ILE A 325 23.33 29.40 -1.89
C ILE A 325 24.11 30.07 -3.03
N ILE A 326 23.94 29.62 -4.28
CA ILE A 326 24.48 30.34 -5.45
C ILE A 326 23.51 31.46 -5.83
N VAL A 327 23.54 32.54 -5.05
CA VAL A 327 23.00 33.83 -5.47
C VAL A 327 23.85 34.31 -6.66
N PRO A 328 23.27 34.68 -7.81
CA PRO A 328 24.01 35.37 -8.84
C PRO A 328 24.37 36.75 -8.32
N GLY A 329 25.62 36.91 -7.87
CA GLY A 329 26.21 38.22 -7.66
C GLY A 329 26.45 38.85 -9.04
N ASN A 330 25.62 39.82 -9.39
CA ASN A 330 25.95 40.91 -10.30
C ASN A 330 25.48 42.20 -9.65
#